data_AF-A0A8D8F1C4-F1
#
_entry.id   AF-A0A8D8F1C4-F1
#
_cell.length_a   1.000
_cell.length_b   1.000
_cell.length_c   1.000
_cell.angle_alpha   90.00
_cell.angle_beta   90.00
_cell.angle_gamma   90.00
#
_symmetry.space_group_name_H-M   'P 1'
#
loop_
_entity.id
_entity.type
_entity.pdbx_description
1 polymer ?
#
loop_
_entity_poly.entity_id
_entity_poly.type
_entity_poly.pdbx_seq_one_letter_code
_entity_poly.pdbx_strand_id
1 'polypeptide(L)'
;MLTRNEFKQRFGITVSFLATHSGLTRWQDHMNFGDESKQAEPDFSETNNRATDEIWYKRAVELYYNIKNRKGADGSGKDDGDKNSYVYSVPFDAGNRNDTLVTASNAIFHTDGGKETPVAVVGFQFHHSAMYTLFRNITSQCLHSDPQCEKTCFTGDYQCYVIDNNGFVVISEQLQETGSFFGEVKPAFMQRLIDDGIFKNVTIYDYQAVCFAGKGTVSLGNVIQTPLRIIWWFLTNAISYVLWVVVQIFITIVQAYDEVMYDSSAYDAVAEMGDLEDPTAGRYKEPEFNKVLINRTRPEPCDHVITLYELNNDLEPSMYKKDAHQCERPYVVLPVPSSNMILLVLDTLCPLPSSVPTLTTWPVQHDYNASLACHKVHNVELPRRRPLTCINKHANESIIELCGRGTSLGPQLALMFALSAILLGMWHFRRH
;
A
#
# COMPACT_ATOMS: atom_id res chain seq x y z
N MET A 1 25.53 36.84 -4.03
CA MET A 1 24.60 35.87 -4.65
C MET A 1 25.32 35.21 -5.82
N LEU A 2 25.23 33.87 -5.95
CA LEU A 2 25.78 33.14 -7.10
C LEU A 2 25.09 33.56 -8.39
N THR A 3 25.80 33.53 -9.53
CA THR A 3 25.14 33.73 -10.83
C THR A 3 24.27 32.51 -11.17
N ARG A 4 23.25 32.68 -12.02
CA ARG A 4 22.32 31.60 -12.41
C ARG A 4 23.05 30.38 -12.98
N ASN A 5 24.10 30.59 -13.78
CA ASN A 5 24.84 29.50 -14.41
C ASN A 5 25.73 28.77 -13.41
N GLU A 6 26.41 29.50 -12.52
CA GLU A 6 27.19 28.90 -11.42
C GLU A 6 26.28 28.08 -10.49
N PHE A 7 25.08 28.59 -10.18
CA PHE A 7 24.12 27.88 -9.34
C PHE A 7 23.67 26.55 -9.98
N LYS A 8 23.31 26.58 -11.26
CA LYS A 8 22.96 25.36 -12.01
C LYS A 8 24.08 24.34 -12.03
N GLN A 9 25.31 24.77 -12.30
CA GLN A 9 26.47 23.88 -12.37
C GLN A 9 26.87 23.32 -11.01
N ARG A 10 26.82 24.15 -9.95
CA ARG A 10 27.23 23.75 -8.60
C ARG A 10 26.28 22.75 -7.96
N PHE A 11 24.98 22.91 -8.19
CA PHE A 11 23.96 22.07 -7.55
C PHE A 11 23.40 20.97 -8.46
N GLY A 12 23.75 20.96 -9.75
CA GLY A 12 23.25 19.98 -10.70
C GLY A 12 21.73 20.04 -10.82
N ILE A 13 21.20 21.21 -11.18
CA ILE A 13 19.75 21.39 -11.37
C ILE A 13 19.32 20.65 -12.61
N THR A 14 18.35 19.75 -12.45
CA THR A 14 17.84 18.90 -13.53
C THR A 14 16.63 19.56 -14.20
N VAL A 15 15.65 19.98 -13.41
CA VAL A 15 14.38 20.53 -13.88
C VAL A 15 14.01 21.76 -13.05
N SER A 16 13.48 22.80 -13.70
CA SER A 16 12.81 23.91 -13.01
C SER A 16 11.36 23.99 -13.47
N PHE A 17 10.42 24.12 -12.53
CA PHE A 17 8.99 24.09 -12.82
C PHE A 17 8.21 25.20 -12.12
N LEU A 18 7.03 25.47 -12.65
CA LEU A 18 6.06 26.44 -12.17
C LEU A 18 4.66 25.84 -12.37
N ALA A 19 3.89 25.69 -11.30
CA ALA A 19 2.45 25.44 -11.40
C ALA A 19 1.67 26.67 -10.93
N THR A 20 0.72 27.09 -11.74
CA THR A 20 -0.17 28.20 -11.44
C THR A 20 -1.46 27.70 -10.81
N HIS A 21 -2.14 28.57 -10.05
CA HIS A 21 -3.45 28.25 -9.46
C HIS A 21 -4.53 27.92 -10.50
N SER A 22 -4.36 28.29 -11.77
CA SER A 22 -5.28 27.92 -12.86
C SER A 22 -5.09 26.49 -13.37
N GLY A 23 -4.18 25.71 -12.80
CA GLY A 23 -3.88 24.34 -13.23
C GLY A 23 -2.87 24.23 -14.37
N LEU A 24 -2.22 25.32 -14.77
CA LEU A 24 -1.15 25.27 -15.78
C LEU A 24 0.19 25.01 -15.10
N THR A 25 0.79 23.87 -15.42
CA THR A 25 2.17 23.52 -15.07
C THR A 25 3.09 23.72 -16.27
N ARG A 26 4.21 24.41 -16.07
CA ARG A 26 5.30 24.55 -17.04
C ARG A 26 6.60 24.10 -16.40
N TRP A 27 7.43 23.38 -17.15
CA TRP A 27 8.76 22.97 -16.71
C TRP A 27 9.79 23.28 -17.79
N GLN A 28 11.04 23.35 -17.38
CA GLN A 28 12.20 23.51 -18.23
C GLN A 28 13.28 22.56 -17.73
N ASP A 29 13.72 21.69 -18.62
CA ASP A 29 14.81 20.76 -18.36
C ASP A 29 16.16 21.44 -18.65
N HIS A 30 17.11 21.22 -17.75
CA HIS A 30 18.48 21.75 -17.83
C HIS A 30 19.51 20.64 -18.00
N MET A 31 19.07 19.39 -18.16
CA MET A 31 19.94 18.26 -18.51
C MET A 31 20.54 18.50 -19.90
N ASN A 32 21.85 18.26 -20.03
CA ASN A 32 22.47 18.20 -21.35
C ASN A 32 21.97 16.93 -22.06
N PHE A 33 21.54 17.06 -23.31
CA PHE A 33 20.96 16.05 -24.21
C PHE A 33 21.89 14.85 -24.55
N GLY A 34 22.81 14.46 -23.66
CA GLY A 34 23.85 13.45 -23.92
C GLY A 34 23.74 12.13 -23.16
N ASP A 35 22.89 12.04 -22.13
CA ASP A 35 22.73 10.81 -21.36
C ASP A 35 21.45 10.06 -21.79
N GLU A 36 21.59 9.24 -22.85
CA GLU A 36 20.57 8.29 -23.34
C GLU A 36 20.25 7.16 -22.33
N SER A 37 20.87 7.16 -21.14
CA SER A 37 20.75 6.12 -20.11
C SER A 37 19.47 6.21 -19.26
N LYS A 38 18.61 7.21 -19.49
CA LYS A 38 17.41 7.49 -18.65
C LYS A 38 16.06 7.12 -19.24
N GLN A 39 15.97 6.07 -20.06
CA GLN A 39 14.67 5.51 -20.47
C GLN A 39 13.90 4.82 -19.32
N ALA A 40 14.48 4.71 -18.12
CA ALA A 40 13.90 3.98 -17.00
C ALA A 40 13.07 4.84 -16.02
N GLU A 41 13.24 6.16 -16.01
CA GLU A 41 12.46 7.05 -15.13
C GLU A 41 11.41 7.84 -15.93
N PRO A 42 10.16 7.93 -15.43
CA PRO A 42 9.11 8.67 -16.12
C PRO A 42 9.45 10.15 -16.18
N ASP A 43 9.07 10.80 -17.28
CA ASP A 43 9.30 12.23 -17.48
C ASP A 43 8.60 13.05 -16.38
N PHE A 44 9.12 14.25 -16.10
CA PHE A 44 8.55 15.15 -15.11
C PHE A 44 7.06 15.43 -15.40
N SER A 45 6.71 15.50 -16.69
CA SER A 45 5.34 15.75 -17.15
C SER A 45 4.37 14.60 -16.89
N GLU A 46 4.84 13.35 -16.94
CA GLU A 46 4.03 12.16 -16.69
C GLU A 46 3.71 11.99 -15.20
N THR A 47 4.68 12.36 -14.36
CA THR A 47 4.56 12.25 -12.90
C THR A 47 3.79 13.42 -12.28
N ASN A 48 3.93 14.64 -12.81
CA ASN A 48 3.37 15.87 -12.22
C ASN A 48 2.27 16.51 -13.08
N ASN A 49 1.19 15.77 -13.34
CA ASN A 49 0.11 16.20 -14.23
C ASN A 49 -1.11 16.85 -13.54
N ARG A 50 -1.11 16.99 -12.21
CA ARG A 50 -2.26 17.46 -11.42
C ARG A 50 -2.17 18.91 -10.93
N ALA A 51 -1.09 19.62 -11.27
CA ALA A 51 -0.87 21.03 -10.95
C ALA A 51 -1.15 21.39 -9.46
N THR A 52 -2.29 22.02 -9.16
CA THR A 52 -2.67 22.41 -7.78
C THR A 52 -2.92 21.22 -6.86
N ASP A 53 -3.23 20.06 -7.43
CA ASP A 53 -3.46 18.83 -6.67
C ASP A 53 -2.18 18.08 -6.31
N GLU A 54 -1.04 18.51 -6.82
CA GLU A 54 0.26 17.94 -6.50
C GLU A 54 0.63 18.13 -5.02
N ILE A 55 1.32 17.13 -4.47
CA ILE A 55 1.72 17.13 -3.05
C ILE A 55 2.66 18.31 -2.76
N TRP A 56 3.65 18.55 -3.62
CA TRP A 56 4.59 19.66 -3.45
C TRP A 56 3.90 21.02 -3.55
N TYR A 57 2.84 21.16 -4.35
CA TYR A 57 2.06 22.40 -4.44
C TYR A 57 1.35 22.68 -3.13
N LYS A 58 0.60 21.68 -2.62
CA LYS A 58 -0.14 21.77 -1.36
C LYS A 58 0.79 22.03 -0.18
N ARG A 59 1.90 21.31 -0.09
CA ARG A 59 2.90 21.47 0.98
C ARG A 59 3.55 22.85 0.96
N ALA A 60 3.89 23.41 -0.20
CA ALA A 60 4.47 24.74 -0.30
C ALA A 60 3.51 25.84 0.18
N VAL A 61 2.23 25.74 -0.19
CA VAL A 61 1.18 26.66 0.25
C VAL A 61 0.92 26.50 1.76
N GLU A 62 0.88 25.27 2.26
CA GLU A 62 0.68 24.96 3.68
C GLU A 62 1.82 25.49 4.54
N LEU A 63 3.09 25.29 4.14
CA LEU A 63 4.24 25.82 4.86
C LEU A 63 4.15 27.33 5.04
N TYR A 64 3.76 28.06 3.98
CA TYR A 64 3.58 29.50 4.04
C TYR A 64 2.53 29.91 5.09
N TYR A 65 1.37 29.26 5.09
CA TYR A 65 0.33 29.55 6.07
C TYR A 65 0.75 29.17 7.50
N ASN A 66 1.46 28.06 7.67
CA ASN A 66 1.99 27.65 8.97
C ASN A 66 2.95 28.68 9.54
N ILE A 67 3.87 29.20 8.72
CA ILE A 67 4.80 30.26 9.11
C ILE A 67 4.06 31.55 9.44
N LYS A 68 3.10 31.97 8.60
CA LYS A 68 2.32 33.18 8.80
C LYS A 68 1.50 33.15 10.09
N ASN A 69 0.92 32.00 10.42
CA ASN A 69 0.06 31.83 11.59
C ASN A 69 0.85 31.65 12.89
N ARG A 70 2.18 31.45 12.83
CA ARG A 70 3.01 31.43 14.04
C ARG A 70 2.98 32.80 14.69
N LYS A 71 2.45 32.84 15.91
CA LYS A 71 2.54 34.01 16.79
C LYS A 71 3.98 34.09 17.29
N GLY A 72 4.69 35.19 17.03
CA GLY A 72 5.93 35.45 17.76
C GLY A 72 5.63 35.64 19.25
N ALA A 73 6.62 35.45 20.11
CA ALA A 73 6.51 35.70 21.56
C ALA A 73 5.95 37.10 21.93
N ASP A 74 6.05 38.08 21.03
CA ASP A 74 5.56 39.46 21.16
C ASP A 74 4.13 39.67 20.60
N GLY A 75 3.49 38.64 20.04
CA GLY A 75 2.16 38.76 19.41
C GLY A 75 2.14 39.57 18.11
N SER A 76 3.26 40.16 17.71
CA SER A 76 3.51 40.75 16.40
C SER A 76 3.83 39.65 15.38
N GLY A 77 3.25 39.75 14.18
CA GLY A 77 3.52 38.81 13.08
C GLY A 77 5.00 38.87 12.71
N LYS A 78 5.68 37.73 12.71
CA LYS A 78 7.12 37.60 12.51
C LYS A 78 7.53 38.07 11.09
N ASP A 79 8.73 38.69 11.02
CA ASP A 79 9.29 39.41 9.87
C ASP A 79 9.15 38.72 8.50
N ASP A 80 9.05 39.55 7.45
CA ASP A 80 8.95 39.19 6.02
C ASP A 80 10.05 38.23 5.50
N GLY A 81 11.13 37.99 6.26
CA GLY A 81 12.21 37.07 5.91
C GLY A 81 11.77 35.60 5.82
N ASP A 82 10.76 35.20 6.58
CA ASP A 82 10.26 33.82 6.59
C ASP A 82 9.24 33.54 5.47
N LYS A 83 8.77 34.57 4.74
CA LYS A 83 7.82 34.42 3.61
C LYS A 83 8.43 33.66 2.42
N ASN A 84 9.75 33.65 2.29
CA ASN A 84 10.48 32.98 1.23
C ASN A 84 11.02 31.61 1.64
N SER A 85 10.21 30.83 2.36
CA SER A 85 10.60 29.50 2.82
C SER A 85 10.40 28.43 1.75
N TYR A 86 11.34 27.49 1.66
CA TYR A 86 11.30 26.39 0.71
C TYR A 86 10.93 25.08 1.39
N VAL A 87 10.06 24.31 0.74
CA VAL A 87 9.79 22.91 1.07
C VAL A 87 10.77 22.04 0.29
N TYR A 88 11.65 21.35 1.01
CA TYR A 88 12.52 20.32 0.49
C TYR A 88 11.91 18.95 0.73
N SER A 89 11.82 18.13 -0.31
CA SER A 89 11.31 16.76 -0.22
C SER A 89 12.17 15.79 -1.04
N VAL A 90 12.39 14.60 -0.48
CA VAL A 90 13.03 13.46 -1.15
C VAL A 90 12.00 12.38 -1.45
N PRO A 91 12.19 11.57 -2.51
CA PRO A 91 11.33 10.41 -2.76
C PRO A 91 11.45 9.39 -1.61
N PHE A 92 10.40 8.61 -1.41
CA PHE A 92 10.42 7.51 -0.44
C PHE A 92 11.46 6.45 -0.83
N ASP A 93 12.14 5.88 0.17
CA ASP A 93 13.17 4.85 0.01
C ASP A 93 14.25 5.20 -1.02
N ALA A 94 14.63 6.48 -1.04
CA ALA A 94 15.63 7.04 -1.95
C ALA A 94 17.01 6.39 -1.79
N GLY A 95 17.35 5.91 -0.60
CA GLY A 95 18.69 5.41 -0.29
C GLY A 95 19.19 4.24 -1.15
N ASN A 96 18.27 3.46 -1.73
CA ASN A 96 18.61 2.35 -2.62
C ASN A 96 18.75 2.77 -4.11
N ARG A 97 18.50 4.04 -4.44
CA ARG A 97 18.60 4.57 -5.81
C ARG A 97 19.95 5.28 -5.99
N ASN A 98 20.55 5.08 -7.16
CA ASN A 98 21.83 5.70 -7.50
C ASN A 98 21.71 7.19 -7.90
N ASP A 99 20.54 7.63 -8.37
CA ASP A 99 20.30 9.01 -8.81
C ASP A 99 19.09 9.62 -8.10
N THR A 100 19.30 10.04 -6.86
CA THR A 100 18.23 10.63 -6.04
C THR A 100 18.13 12.13 -6.29
N LEU A 101 16.92 12.59 -6.62
CA LEU A 101 16.61 14.00 -6.82
C LEU A 101 15.90 14.57 -5.59
N VAL A 102 16.32 15.75 -5.18
CA VAL A 102 15.64 16.56 -4.16
C VAL A 102 14.75 17.57 -4.87
N THR A 103 13.47 17.63 -4.49
CA THR A 103 12.54 18.64 -4.99
C THR A 103 12.47 19.78 -3.99
N ALA A 104 12.80 20.99 -4.43
CA ALA A 104 12.61 22.23 -3.67
C ALA A 104 11.43 23.00 -4.27
N SER A 105 10.47 23.41 -3.44
CA SER A 105 9.28 24.15 -3.88
C SER A 105 8.99 25.34 -2.96
N ASN A 106 8.47 26.42 -3.54
CA ASN A 106 8.13 27.66 -2.85
C ASN A 106 6.87 28.27 -3.46
N ALA A 107 5.94 28.69 -2.61
CA ALA A 107 4.68 29.28 -3.00
C ALA A 107 4.78 30.81 -3.11
N ILE A 108 4.35 31.35 -4.25
CA ILE A 108 4.29 32.77 -4.55
C ILE A 108 2.89 33.27 -4.21
N PHE A 109 2.83 34.20 -3.27
CA PHE A 109 1.61 34.88 -2.86
C PHE A 109 1.55 36.28 -3.44
N HIS A 110 0.36 36.69 -3.86
CA HIS A 110 0.08 38.07 -4.20
C HIS A 110 -0.80 38.70 -3.13
N THR A 111 -0.45 39.93 -2.77
CA THR A 111 -1.16 40.72 -1.76
C THR A 111 -1.95 41.82 -2.45
N ASP A 112 -3.28 41.77 -2.32
CA ASP A 112 -4.17 42.82 -2.82
C ASP A 112 -5.24 43.15 -1.75
N GLY A 113 -5.40 44.44 -1.46
CA GLY A 113 -6.38 44.92 -0.47
C GLY A 113 -6.27 44.29 0.93
N GLY A 114 -5.06 43.92 1.38
CA GLY A 114 -4.83 43.26 2.66
C GLY A 114 -5.21 41.76 2.70
N LYS A 115 -5.61 41.18 1.56
CA LYS A 115 -5.79 39.74 1.39
C LYS A 115 -4.61 39.18 0.61
N GLU A 116 -4.12 38.03 1.04
CA GLU A 116 -3.04 37.32 0.36
C GLU A 116 -3.60 36.05 -0.26
N THR A 117 -3.21 35.72 -1.50
CA THR A 117 -3.70 34.53 -2.20
C THR A 117 -2.53 33.85 -2.94
N PRO A 118 -2.44 32.51 -2.91
CA PRO A 118 -1.41 31.79 -3.66
C PRO A 118 -1.68 31.93 -5.16
N VAL A 119 -0.73 32.49 -5.90
CA VAL A 119 -0.84 32.67 -7.36
C VAL A 119 -0.21 31.49 -8.09
N ALA A 120 0.96 31.06 -7.63
CA ALA A 120 1.71 29.99 -8.24
C ALA A 120 2.69 29.37 -7.24
N VAL A 121 3.15 28.16 -7.54
CA VAL A 121 4.25 27.50 -6.83
C VAL A 121 5.37 27.27 -7.84
N VAL A 122 6.56 27.76 -7.50
CA VAL A 122 7.78 27.52 -8.25
C VAL A 122 8.60 26.45 -7.56
N GLY A 123 9.37 25.69 -8.34
CA GLY A 123 10.29 24.73 -7.77
C GLY A 123 11.36 24.30 -8.75
N PHE A 124 12.30 23.54 -8.23
CA PHE A 124 13.35 22.91 -9.03
C PHE A 124 13.77 21.60 -8.40
N GLN A 125 14.27 20.71 -9.24
CA GLN A 125 14.86 19.43 -8.86
C GLN A 125 16.36 19.49 -9.07
N PHE A 126 17.11 18.91 -8.15
CA PHE A 126 18.57 18.87 -8.18
C PHE A 126 19.09 17.60 -7.52
N HIS A 127 20.32 17.22 -7.84
CA HIS A 127 20.91 15.99 -7.32
C HIS A 127 21.15 16.07 -5.81
N HIS A 128 20.71 15.04 -5.08
CA HIS A 128 20.95 14.89 -3.65
C HIS A 128 22.45 14.87 -3.32
N SER A 129 23.28 14.28 -4.19
CA SER A 129 24.74 14.23 -4.02
C SER A 129 25.38 15.61 -3.87
N ALA A 130 24.87 16.62 -4.58
CA ALA A 130 25.35 18.00 -4.46
C ALA A 130 24.94 18.62 -3.11
N MET A 131 23.72 18.35 -2.64
CA MET A 131 23.25 18.76 -1.32
C MET A 131 24.07 18.12 -0.20
N TYR A 132 24.28 16.81 -0.30
CA TYR A 132 25.09 16.03 0.64
C TYR A 132 26.53 16.54 0.70
N THR A 133 27.15 16.83 -0.44
CA THR A 133 28.51 17.36 -0.51
C THR A 133 28.61 18.74 0.14
N LEU A 134 27.61 19.62 -0.08
CA LEU A 134 27.55 20.91 0.59
C LEU A 134 27.39 20.74 2.11
N PHE A 135 26.46 19.88 2.53
CA PHE A 135 26.24 19.58 3.95
C PHE A 135 27.52 19.09 4.60
N ARG A 136 28.18 18.09 3.99
CA ARG A 136 29.44 17.53 4.48
C ARG A 136 30.53 18.59 4.61
N ASN A 137 30.66 19.46 3.62
CA ASN A 137 31.65 20.54 3.65
C ASN A 137 31.40 21.49 4.83
N ILE A 138 30.14 21.89 5.07
CA ILE A 138 29.77 22.78 6.17
C ILE A 138 29.99 22.09 7.52
N THR A 139 29.51 20.86 7.70
CA THR A 139 29.55 20.18 9.00
C THR A 139 30.90 19.54 9.33
N SER A 140 31.81 19.46 8.36
CA SER A 140 33.21 19.10 8.58
C SER A 140 34.11 20.28 8.95
N GLN A 141 33.63 21.52 8.76
CA GLN A 141 34.39 22.73 9.05
C GLN A 141 33.95 23.35 10.37
N CYS A 142 34.90 23.60 11.26
CA CYS A 142 34.68 24.42 12.44
C CYS A 142 34.66 25.90 12.03
N LEU A 143 33.56 26.60 12.34
CA LEU A 143 33.47 28.03 12.06
C LEU A 143 34.43 28.80 12.98
N HIS A 144 35.30 29.63 12.40
CA HIS A 144 36.22 30.55 13.10
C HIS A 144 37.32 29.94 13.98
N SER A 145 37.90 28.79 13.63
CA SER A 145 39.11 28.29 14.32
C SER A 145 38.93 28.24 15.85
N ASP A 146 37.70 28.04 16.32
CA ASP A 146 37.39 28.09 17.74
C ASP A 146 38.14 26.93 18.41
N PRO A 147 39.04 27.18 19.37
CA PRO A 147 39.78 26.13 20.06
C PRO A 147 38.87 25.14 20.82
N GLN A 148 37.57 25.42 20.96
CA GLN A 148 36.58 24.49 21.52
C GLN A 148 35.91 23.57 20.49
N CYS A 149 36.11 23.78 19.19
CA CYS A 149 35.53 22.92 18.16
C CYS A 149 36.41 21.68 17.92
N GLU A 150 36.34 20.72 18.85
CA GLU A 150 37.12 19.48 18.80
C GLU A 150 36.39 18.36 18.03
N LYS A 151 35.05 18.45 17.91
CA LYS A 151 34.20 17.38 17.39
C LYS A 151 33.28 17.87 16.27
N THR A 152 33.17 17.08 15.21
CA THR A 152 32.33 17.36 14.04
C THR A 152 31.34 16.22 13.78
N CYS A 153 30.41 16.40 12.85
CA CYS A 153 29.46 15.36 12.44
C CYS A 153 30.12 14.10 11.83
N PHE A 154 31.42 14.15 11.48
CA PHE A 154 32.12 13.05 10.82
C PHE A 154 33.31 12.51 11.62
N THR A 155 33.48 12.93 12.88
CA THR A 155 34.53 12.40 13.77
C THR A 155 34.08 11.14 14.52
N GLY A 156 32.90 10.59 14.22
CA GLY A 156 32.36 9.34 14.78
C GLY A 156 31.63 9.48 16.14
N ASP A 157 31.88 10.57 16.85
CA ASP A 157 31.23 10.88 18.14
C ASP A 157 29.78 11.35 17.99
N TYR A 158 29.44 11.96 16.86
CA TYR A 158 28.11 12.49 16.57
C TYR A 158 27.56 11.92 15.28
N GLN A 159 26.25 11.67 15.25
CA GLN A 159 25.49 11.36 14.05
C GLN A 159 24.56 12.53 13.74
N CYS A 160 24.71 13.10 12.55
CA CYS A 160 23.95 14.27 12.13
C CYS A 160 22.95 13.89 11.04
N TYR A 161 21.70 14.29 11.25
CA TYR A 161 20.59 14.05 10.33
C TYR A 161 19.93 15.37 9.96
N VAL A 162 19.55 15.51 8.69
CA VAL A 162 18.61 16.55 8.26
C VAL A 162 17.27 15.88 8.03
N ILE A 163 16.25 16.33 8.77
CA ILE A 163 14.93 15.71 8.80
C ILE A 163 13.89 16.74 8.34
N ASP A 164 12.93 16.28 7.56
CA ASP A 164 11.78 17.06 7.10
C ASP A 164 10.77 17.32 8.25
N ASN A 165 9.87 18.28 8.10
CA ASN A 165 8.79 18.59 9.04
C ASN A 165 7.84 17.41 9.28
N ASN A 166 7.87 16.36 8.46
CA ASN A 166 7.10 15.13 8.64
C ASN A 166 7.92 13.95 9.21
N GLY A 167 9.18 14.17 9.61
CA GLY A 167 10.01 13.13 10.21
C GLY A 167 10.70 12.20 9.22
N PHE A 168 10.78 12.57 7.93
CA PHE A 168 11.53 11.81 6.91
C PHE A 168 12.97 12.30 6.81
N VAL A 169 13.91 11.37 6.65
CA VAL A 169 15.33 11.68 6.58
C VAL A 169 15.68 12.20 5.18
N VAL A 170 16.13 13.45 5.10
CA VAL A 170 16.60 14.10 3.85
C VAL A 170 18.10 13.89 3.67
N ILE A 171 18.89 14.02 4.74
CA ILE A 171 20.34 13.77 4.73
C ILE A 171 20.69 12.92 5.94
N SER A 172 21.43 11.85 5.70
CA SER A 172 22.10 11.04 6.72
C SER A 172 23.56 10.80 6.30
N GLU A 173 24.41 10.44 7.26
CA GLU A 173 25.73 9.89 7.00
C GLU A 173 25.65 8.62 6.13
N GLN A 174 24.66 7.77 6.39
CA GLN A 174 24.39 6.55 5.62
C GLN A 174 23.36 6.85 4.52
N LEU A 175 23.79 6.80 3.26
CA LEU A 175 22.92 7.12 2.13
C LEU A 175 21.65 6.25 2.07
N GLN A 176 21.74 4.99 2.54
CA GLN A 176 20.62 4.03 2.55
C GLN A 176 19.44 4.47 3.42
N GLU A 177 19.66 5.35 4.40
CA GLU A 177 18.60 5.85 5.29
C GLU A 177 17.81 7.03 4.67
N THR A 178 18.26 7.54 3.52
CA THR A 178 17.61 8.68 2.85
C THR A 178 16.23 8.30 2.33
N GLY A 179 15.23 9.11 2.64
CA GLY A 179 13.83 8.87 2.23
C GLY A 179 13.09 7.87 3.12
N SER A 180 13.73 7.31 4.14
CA SER A 180 13.08 6.49 5.16
C SER A 180 12.55 7.34 6.32
N PHE A 181 11.53 6.84 7.01
CA PHE A 181 10.99 7.51 8.19
C PHE A 181 11.97 7.39 9.36
N PHE A 182 12.25 8.51 10.05
CA PHE A 182 13.25 8.54 11.12
C PHE A 182 12.89 7.61 12.29
N GLY A 183 11.60 7.38 12.56
CA GLY A 183 11.17 6.42 13.58
C GLY A 183 11.44 4.95 13.24
N GLU A 184 11.66 4.61 11.97
CA GLU A 184 12.08 3.27 11.55
C GLU A 184 13.62 3.14 11.63
N VAL A 185 14.36 4.21 11.37
CA VAL A 185 15.82 4.25 11.45
C VAL A 185 16.31 4.33 12.90
N LYS A 186 15.76 5.27 13.70
CA LYS A 186 16.14 5.54 15.10
C LYS A 186 14.88 5.73 15.99
N PRO A 187 14.14 4.65 16.31
CA PRO A 187 12.88 4.73 17.06
C PRO A 187 13.01 5.41 18.43
N ALA A 188 14.09 5.14 19.15
CA ALA A 188 14.33 5.70 20.49
C ALA A 188 14.41 7.23 20.51
N PHE A 189 15.01 7.81 19.47
CA PHE A 189 15.13 9.26 19.37
C PHE A 189 13.83 9.88 18.88
N MET A 190 13.14 9.24 17.93
CA MET A 190 11.84 9.73 17.47
C MET A 190 10.82 9.77 18.62
N GLN A 191 10.79 8.74 19.49
CA GLN A 191 9.94 8.75 20.68
C GLN A 191 10.26 9.94 21.60
N ARG A 192 11.54 10.21 21.86
CA ARG A 192 11.95 11.36 22.68
C ARG A 192 11.57 12.70 22.07
N LEU A 193 11.69 12.84 20.75
CA LEU A 193 11.25 14.06 20.06
C LEU A 193 9.75 14.30 20.21
N ILE A 194 8.95 13.24 20.37
CA ILE A 194 7.51 13.33 20.67
C ILE A 194 7.28 13.68 22.13
N ASP A 195 7.99 13.01 23.05
CA ASP A 195 7.88 13.23 24.49
C ASP A 195 8.30 14.66 24.88
N ASP A 196 9.34 15.20 24.23
CA ASP A 196 9.80 16.58 24.40
C ASP A 196 8.96 17.60 23.60
N GLY A 197 7.91 17.16 22.89
CA GLY A 197 6.92 18.00 22.21
C GLY A 197 7.39 18.65 20.91
N ILE A 198 8.56 18.26 20.38
CA ILE A 198 9.13 18.77 19.13
C ILE A 198 8.35 18.23 17.93
N PHE A 199 7.96 16.97 17.97
CA PHE A 199 7.02 16.37 17.02
C PHE A 199 5.70 16.03 17.70
N LYS A 200 4.60 16.17 16.98
CA LYS A 200 3.29 15.64 17.36
C LYS A 200 2.97 14.42 16.48
N ASN A 201 2.37 13.40 17.09
CA ASN A 201 1.79 12.29 16.34
C ASN A 201 0.31 12.56 16.06
N VAL A 202 -0.15 12.16 14.88
CA VAL A 202 -1.53 12.32 14.42
C VAL A 202 -1.99 10.96 13.91
N THR A 203 -2.99 10.39 14.56
CA THR A 203 -3.59 9.13 14.13
C THR A 203 -4.72 9.40 13.15
N ILE A 204 -4.65 8.75 11.99
CA ILE A 204 -5.63 8.86 10.90
C ILE A 204 -6.25 7.49 10.68
N TYR A 205 -7.57 7.47 10.52
CA TYR A 205 -8.34 6.27 10.23
C TYR A 205 -8.79 6.31 8.76
N ASP A 206 -8.40 5.30 7.99
CA ASP A 206 -8.91 5.07 6.64
C ASP A 206 -9.96 3.96 6.69
N TYR A 207 -11.24 4.37 6.63
CA TYR A 207 -12.40 3.47 6.63
C TYR A 207 -12.72 2.88 5.24
N GLN A 208 -11.95 3.23 4.21
CA GLN A 208 -12.13 2.75 2.83
C GLN A 208 -10.96 1.90 2.36
N ALA A 209 -10.12 1.43 3.29
CA ALA A 209 -8.98 0.59 3.00
C ALA A 209 -9.41 -0.83 2.55
N VAL A 210 -8.48 -1.50 1.87
CA VAL A 210 -8.63 -2.87 1.38
C VAL A 210 -7.62 -3.76 2.09
N CYS A 211 -8.13 -4.77 2.80
CA CYS A 211 -7.32 -5.78 3.47
C CYS A 211 -7.37 -7.09 2.69
N PHE A 212 -6.27 -7.85 2.78
CA PHE A 212 -6.14 -9.16 2.17
C PHE A 212 -6.33 -10.23 3.22
N ALA A 213 -7.58 -10.63 3.46
CA ALA A 213 -7.87 -11.74 4.36
C ALA A 213 -7.43 -13.06 3.72
N GLY A 214 -6.69 -13.88 4.49
CA GLY A 214 -6.43 -15.27 4.11
C GLY A 214 -7.74 -16.03 4.11
N LYS A 215 -8.05 -16.75 3.03
CA LYS A 215 -9.23 -17.62 3.02
C LYS A 215 -9.04 -18.73 4.05
N GLY A 216 -9.83 -18.69 5.12
CA GLY A 216 -10.13 -19.87 5.92
C GLY A 216 -10.65 -20.99 5.00
N THR A 217 -10.39 -22.24 5.38
CA THR A 217 -10.74 -23.42 4.58
C THR A 217 -12.15 -23.28 4.02
N VAL A 218 -12.28 -23.39 2.71
CA VAL A 218 -13.59 -23.42 2.05
C VAL A 218 -14.33 -24.61 2.66
N SER A 219 -15.27 -24.33 3.56
CA SER A 219 -16.21 -25.36 4.01
C SER A 219 -16.97 -25.83 2.77
N LEU A 220 -16.66 -27.06 2.34
CA LEU A 220 -17.36 -27.74 1.25
C LEU A 220 -18.82 -28.07 1.63
N GLY A 221 -19.28 -27.68 2.83
CA GLY A 221 -20.64 -27.90 3.32
C GLY A 221 -21.75 -27.23 2.51
N ASN A 222 -21.42 -26.31 1.60
CA ASN A 222 -22.40 -25.65 0.72
C ASN A 222 -22.55 -26.31 -0.66
N VAL A 223 -21.84 -27.41 -0.94
CA VAL A 223 -22.11 -28.21 -2.15
C VAL A 223 -23.25 -29.18 -1.83
N ILE A 224 -24.41 -28.65 -1.43
CA ILE A 224 -25.65 -29.38 -1.59
C ILE A 224 -25.85 -29.45 -3.09
N GLN A 225 -25.55 -30.60 -3.70
CA GLN A 225 -25.82 -30.81 -5.11
C GLN A 225 -27.28 -30.43 -5.35
N THR A 226 -27.49 -29.44 -6.21
CA THR A 226 -28.84 -28.99 -6.56
C THR A 226 -29.65 -30.21 -7.01
N PRO A 227 -30.95 -30.30 -6.68
CA PRO A 227 -31.77 -31.44 -7.08
C PRO A 227 -31.71 -31.70 -8.60
N LEU A 228 -31.49 -30.64 -9.39
CA LEU A 228 -31.24 -30.70 -10.83
C LEU A 228 -29.96 -31.47 -11.21
N ARG A 229 -28.88 -31.38 -10.43
CA ARG A 229 -27.63 -32.11 -10.68
C ARG A 229 -27.80 -33.60 -10.42
N ILE A 230 -28.56 -33.96 -9.38
CA ILE A 230 -28.90 -35.36 -9.08
C ILE A 230 -29.78 -35.92 -10.20
N ILE A 231 -30.82 -35.19 -10.62
CA ILE A 231 -31.68 -35.57 -11.75
C ILE A 231 -30.85 -35.74 -13.04
N TRP A 232 -29.95 -34.81 -13.33
CA TRP A 232 -29.08 -34.88 -14.52
C TRP A 232 -28.11 -36.06 -14.45
N TRP A 233 -27.58 -36.39 -13.27
CA TRP A 233 -26.78 -37.60 -13.06
C TRP A 233 -27.61 -38.88 -13.30
N PHE A 234 -28.85 -38.95 -12.80
CA PHE A 234 -29.72 -40.10 -13.09
C PHE A 234 -30.06 -40.24 -14.57
N LEU A 235 -30.38 -39.15 -15.26
CA LEU A 235 -30.71 -39.16 -16.69
C LEU A 235 -29.54 -39.61 -17.55
N THR A 236 -28.33 -39.12 -17.26
CA THR A 236 -27.12 -39.52 -18.00
C THR A 236 -26.76 -40.99 -17.78
N ASN A 237 -26.93 -41.50 -16.56
CA ASN A 237 -26.72 -42.93 -16.26
C ASN A 237 -27.82 -43.84 -16.87
N ALA A 238 -29.07 -43.37 -16.94
CA ALA A 238 -30.14 -44.13 -17.59
C ALA A 238 -29.88 -44.26 -19.11
N ILE A 239 -29.44 -43.18 -19.76
CA ILE A 239 -29.11 -43.18 -21.19
C ILE A 239 -27.90 -44.09 -21.48
N SER A 240 -26.86 -44.05 -20.64
CA SER A 240 -25.70 -44.92 -20.82
C SER A 240 -26.03 -46.41 -20.65
N TYR A 241 -26.93 -46.74 -19.72
CA TYR A 241 -27.41 -48.12 -19.55
C TYR A 241 -28.21 -48.60 -20.77
N VAL A 242 -29.09 -47.76 -21.32
CA VAL A 242 -29.85 -48.10 -22.54
C VAL A 242 -28.90 -48.31 -23.73
N LEU A 243 -27.91 -47.43 -23.90
CA LEU A 243 -26.89 -47.59 -24.95
C LEU A 243 -26.09 -48.88 -24.76
N TRP A 244 -25.73 -49.23 -23.53
CA TRP A 244 -25.01 -50.48 -23.23
C TRP A 244 -25.84 -51.72 -23.61
N VAL A 245 -27.14 -51.73 -23.29
CA VAL A 245 -28.04 -52.83 -23.67
C VAL A 245 -28.19 -52.94 -25.19
N VAL A 246 -28.31 -51.82 -25.90
CA VAL A 246 -28.36 -51.82 -27.37
C VAL A 246 -27.08 -52.42 -27.95
N VAL A 247 -25.92 -52.01 -27.46
CA VAL A 247 -24.63 -52.57 -27.90
C VAL A 247 -24.55 -54.07 -27.63
N GLN A 248 -24.98 -54.54 -26.45
CA GLN A 248 -25.03 -55.98 -26.13
C GLN A 248 -25.93 -56.76 -27.09
N ILE A 249 -27.11 -56.23 -27.42
CA ILE A 249 -28.03 -56.85 -28.40
C ILE A 249 -27.36 -56.93 -29.78
N PHE A 250 -26.73 -55.85 -30.25
CA PHE A 250 -26.01 -55.85 -31.52
C PHE A 250 -24.86 -56.87 -31.54
N ILE A 251 -24.08 -56.98 -30.44
CA ILE A 251 -23.00 -57.97 -30.33
C ILE A 251 -23.56 -59.40 -30.39
N THR A 252 -24.65 -59.69 -29.68
CA THR A 252 -25.27 -61.04 -29.72
C THR A 252 -25.83 -61.40 -31.09
N ILE A 253 -26.36 -60.42 -31.82
CA ILE A 253 -26.81 -60.61 -33.20
C ILE A 253 -25.61 -60.91 -34.10
N VAL A 254 -24.54 -60.11 -34.03
CA VAL A 254 -23.32 -60.34 -34.84
C VAL A 254 -22.72 -61.72 -34.56
N GLN A 255 -22.62 -62.13 -33.30
CA GLN A 255 -22.13 -63.47 -32.93
C GLN A 255 -23.04 -64.60 -33.47
N ALA A 256 -24.36 -64.40 -33.50
CA ALA A 256 -25.28 -65.36 -34.09
C ALA A 256 -25.20 -65.44 -35.63
N TYR A 257 -24.78 -64.36 -36.30
CA TYR A 257 -24.51 -64.36 -37.75
C TYR A 257 -23.16 -65.01 -38.09
N ASP A 258 -22.17 -64.89 -37.21
CA ASP A 258 -20.81 -65.44 -37.42
C ASP A 258 -20.79 -66.98 -37.36
N GLU A 259 -21.67 -67.62 -36.57
CA GLU A 259 -21.79 -69.09 -36.53
C GLU A 259 -22.41 -69.72 -37.79
N VAL A 260 -23.03 -68.95 -38.69
CA VAL A 260 -23.74 -69.48 -39.87
C VAL A 260 -22.90 -69.41 -41.16
N MET A 261 -21.77 -68.71 -41.17
CA MET A 261 -21.08 -68.42 -42.43
C MET A 261 -19.56 -68.32 -42.28
N TYR A 262 -18.86 -69.37 -41.84
CA TYR A 262 -17.47 -69.66 -42.29
C TYR A 262 -17.01 -71.07 -41.85
N ASP A 263 -17.32 -72.09 -42.65
CA ASP A 263 -16.53 -73.33 -42.72
C ASP A 263 -15.79 -73.34 -44.06
N SER A 264 -14.57 -72.80 -44.11
CA SER A 264 -13.61 -73.14 -45.16
C SER A 264 -12.22 -72.56 -44.87
N SER A 265 -11.29 -73.47 -44.57
CA SER A 265 -9.85 -73.49 -44.87
C SER A 265 -9.05 -72.18 -45.00
N ALA A 266 -8.03 -72.07 -44.13
CA ALA A 266 -6.59 -71.93 -44.42
C ALA A 266 -6.11 -70.89 -45.46
N TYR A 267 -5.23 -69.97 -45.04
CA TYR A 267 -3.80 -69.97 -45.38
C TYR A 267 -3.02 -68.93 -44.56
N ASP A 268 -1.74 -69.24 -44.42
CA ASP A 268 -0.72 -68.78 -43.48
C ASP A 268 -0.09 -67.39 -43.73
N ALA A 269 0.50 -66.90 -42.63
CA ALA A 269 1.77 -66.16 -42.51
C ALA A 269 1.91 -64.72 -43.04
N VAL A 270 2.11 -63.77 -42.12
CA VAL A 270 3.07 -62.66 -42.29
C VAL A 270 3.83 -62.37 -40.98
N ALA A 271 5.13 -62.64 -41.05
CA ALA A 271 6.31 -62.02 -40.43
C ALA A 271 6.22 -61.34 -39.05
N GLU A 272 6.96 -61.93 -38.11
CA GLU A 272 7.52 -61.34 -36.90
C GLU A 272 8.39 -60.11 -37.25
N MET A 273 8.07 -58.94 -36.68
CA MET A 273 8.88 -57.72 -36.84
C MET A 273 9.02 -56.99 -35.49
N GLY A 274 10.18 -57.23 -34.87
CA GLY A 274 11.02 -56.27 -34.14
C GLY A 274 10.40 -55.41 -33.05
N ASP A 275 10.77 -55.71 -31.79
CA ASP A 275 10.74 -54.76 -30.68
C ASP A 275 11.51 -53.49 -31.05
N LEU A 276 10.77 -52.39 -31.22
CA LEU A 276 11.33 -51.05 -31.32
C LEU A 276 11.24 -50.41 -29.92
N GLU A 277 12.36 -50.43 -29.19
CA GLU A 277 12.49 -49.63 -27.97
C GLU A 277 12.28 -48.14 -28.30
N ASP A 278 11.25 -47.54 -27.71
CA ASP A 278 10.97 -46.11 -27.78
C ASP A 278 12.05 -45.31 -27.01
N PRO A 279 12.90 -44.51 -27.68
CA PRO A 279 13.94 -43.74 -27.01
C PRO A 279 13.42 -42.48 -26.30
N THR A 280 12.10 -42.27 -26.20
CA THR A 280 11.54 -41.05 -25.58
C THR A 280 11.00 -41.23 -24.15
N ALA A 281 11.02 -42.46 -23.60
CA ALA A 281 10.55 -42.76 -22.24
C ALA A 281 11.38 -42.16 -21.09
N GLY A 282 12.45 -41.41 -21.38
CA GLY A 282 13.37 -40.83 -20.38
C GLY A 282 13.40 -39.29 -20.26
N ARG A 283 12.58 -38.53 -21.01
CA ARG A 283 12.76 -37.06 -21.13
C ARG A 283 11.63 -36.16 -20.63
N TYR A 284 10.64 -36.69 -19.92
CA TYR A 284 9.71 -35.87 -19.15
C TYR A 284 9.80 -36.22 -17.67
N LYS A 285 10.80 -35.66 -16.99
CA LYS A 285 10.59 -35.31 -15.59
C LYS A 285 9.67 -34.11 -15.62
N GLU A 286 8.39 -34.32 -15.28
CA GLU A 286 7.52 -33.23 -14.87
C GLU A 286 8.31 -32.34 -13.90
N PRO A 287 8.43 -31.03 -14.14
CA PRO A 287 9.00 -30.17 -13.13
C PRO A 287 8.16 -30.39 -11.87
N GLU A 288 8.80 -30.75 -10.77
CA GLU A 288 8.15 -30.70 -9.46
C GLU A 288 7.67 -29.26 -9.29
N PHE A 289 6.39 -29.03 -9.61
CA PHE A 289 5.69 -27.87 -9.12
C PHE A 289 5.70 -28.06 -7.61
N ASN A 290 6.70 -27.48 -6.95
CA ASN A 290 6.50 -26.95 -5.61
C ASN A 290 5.16 -26.24 -5.71
N LYS A 291 4.14 -26.81 -5.06
CA LYS A 291 2.85 -26.15 -4.91
C LYS A 291 3.16 -24.92 -4.09
N VAL A 292 3.55 -23.84 -4.77
CA VAL A 292 3.45 -22.50 -4.24
C VAL A 292 1.97 -22.36 -3.99
N LEU A 293 1.57 -22.59 -2.75
CA LEU A 293 0.24 -22.30 -2.28
C LEU A 293 0.09 -20.80 -2.48
N ILE A 294 -0.44 -20.40 -3.64
CA ILE A 294 -0.88 -19.02 -3.84
C ILE A 294 -2.00 -18.86 -2.82
N ASN A 295 -1.68 -18.19 -1.72
CA ASN A 295 -2.65 -17.86 -0.71
C ASN A 295 -3.75 -17.07 -1.43
N ARG A 296 -4.93 -17.67 -1.58
CA ARG A 296 -6.05 -17.05 -2.27
C ARG A 296 -6.57 -15.92 -1.37
N THR A 297 -5.90 -14.79 -1.38
CA THR A 297 -6.35 -13.58 -0.70
C THR A 297 -7.56 -13.02 -1.43
N ARG A 298 -8.59 -12.64 -0.67
CA ARG A 298 -9.73 -11.89 -1.22
C ARG A 298 -9.62 -10.47 -0.69
N PRO A 299 -9.68 -9.43 -1.56
CA PRO A 299 -9.77 -8.06 -1.08
C PRO A 299 -11.11 -7.88 -0.36
N GLU A 300 -11.05 -7.45 0.89
CA GLU A 300 -12.21 -7.14 1.71
C GLU A 300 -12.06 -5.72 2.29
N PRO A 301 -13.17 -4.96 2.43
CA PRO A 301 -13.12 -3.64 3.03
C PRO A 301 -12.73 -3.77 4.51
N CYS A 302 -11.81 -2.94 4.95
CA CYS A 302 -11.35 -2.90 6.32
C CYS A 302 -10.96 -1.47 6.71
N ASP A 303 -10.72 -1.28 7.99
CA ASP A 303 -10.28 -0.01 8.53
C ASP A 303 -8.76 -0.08 8.77
N HIS A 304 -8.00 0.87 8.21
CA HIS A 304 -6.58 1.03 8.49
C HIS A 304 -6.37 2.18 9.48
N VAL A 305 -5.41 2.02 10.39
CA VAL A 305 -4.86 3.13 11.18
C VAL A 305 -3.48 3.45 10.67
N ILE A 306 -3.23 4.75 10.48
CA ILE A 306 -1.93 5.29 10.13
C ILE A 306 -1.57 6.30 11.21
N THR A 307 -0.34 6.22 11.72
CA THR A 307 0.20 7.26 12.61
C THR A 307 1.18 8.11 11.81
N LEU A 308 0.84 9.37 11.60
CA LEU A 308 1.69 10.34 10.94
C LEU A 308 2.34 11.26 11.99
N TYR A 309 3.41 11.92 11.59
CA TYR A 309 4.18 12.81 12.46
C TYR A 309 4.34 14.16 11.78
N GLU A 310 4.25 15.21 12.57
CA GLU A 310 4.40 16.60 12.11
C GLU A 310 5.21 17.36 13.15
N LEU A 311 6.10 18.23 12.70
CA LEU A 311 6.81 19.17 13.55
C LEU A 311 5.80 20.06 14.26
N ASN A 312 6.00 20.27 15.56
CA ASN A 312 5.12 21.11 16.34
C ASN A 312 5.32 22.59 15.97
N ASN A 313 4.33 23.17 15.30
CA ASN A 313 4.35 24.57 14.87
C ASN A 313 4.06 25.57 15.99
N ASP A 314 3.60 25.11 17.16
CA ASP A 314 3.27 25.98 18.30
C ASP A 314 4.53 26.41 19.08
N LEU A 315 5.63 25.67 18.94
CA LEU A 315 6.90 26.00 19.55
C LEU A 315 7.67 27.01 18.70
N GLU A 316 8.31 27.98 19.35
CA GLU A 316 9.22 28.87 18.64
C GLU A 316 10.40 28.05 18.07
N PRO A 317 10.80 28.31 16.80
CA PRO A 317 11.93 27.62 16.20
C PRO A 317 13.23 28.14 16.82
N SER A 318 13.59 27.58 17.98
CA SER A 318 14.85 27.81 18.67
C SER A 318 15.67 26.53 18.72
N MET A 319 16.98 26.68 18.92
CA MET A 319 17.85 25.56 19.23
C MET A 319 17.35 24.86 20.50
N TYR A 320 16.99 23.60 20.39
CA TYR A 320 16.64 22.76 21.53
C TYR A 320 17.83 21.87 21.88
N LYS A 321 18.28 21.91 23.13
CA LYS A 321 19.37 21.08 23.63
C LYS A 321 18.85 20.26 24.80
N LYS A 322 19.00 18.94 24.70
CA LYS A 322 18.79 18.02 25.81
C LYS A 322 20.14 17.64 26.42
N ASP A 323 20.33 17.89 27.70
CA ASP A 323 21.53 17.49 28.42
C ASP A 323 21.48 16.00 28.81
N ALA A 324 22.65 15.41 29.01
CA ALA A 324 22.77 14.00 29.39
C ALA A 324 22.45 13.81 30.87
N HIS A 325 21.44 12.99 31.19
CA HIS A 325 21.15 12.57 32.57
C HIS A 325 21.23 11.06 32.71
N GLN A 326 22.12 10.58 33.60
CA GLN A 326 22.26 9.21 34.12
C GLN A 326 22.59 8.08 33.11
N CYS A 327 22.04 8.10 31.89
CA CYS A 327 22.44 7.35 30.67
C CYS A 327 21.67 7.84 29.42
N GLU A 328 20.96 8.98 29.51
CA GLU A 328 20.20 9.52 28.39
C GLU A 328 21.11 10.22 27.41
N ARG A 329 21.09 9.78 26.14
CA ARG A 329 21.85 10.43 25.07
C ARG A 329 21.42 11.88 24.89
N PRO A 330 22.33 12.85 25.00
CA PRO A 330 22.04 14.23 24.66
C PRO A 330 21.81 14.34 23.16
N TYR A 331 20.96 15.28 22.77
CA TYR A 331 20.72 15.59 21.38
C TYR A 331 20.44 17.08 21.23
N VAL A 332 20.74 17.60 20.04
CA VAL A 332 20.49 18.99 19.68
C VAL A 332 19.62 19.02 18.45
N VAL A 333 18.57 19.84 18.50
CA VAL A 333 17.70 20.14 17.37
C VAL A 333 17.89 21.60 16.99
N LEU A 334 18.23 21.84 15.73
CA LEU A 334 18.42 23.16 15.17
C LEU A 334 17.52 23.34 13.93
N PRO A 335 16.55 24.26 13.92
CA PRO A 335 15.77 24.54 12.72
C PRO A 335 16.66 25.14 11.62
N VAL A 336 16.50 24.68 10.39
CA VAL A 336 17.21 25.25 9.23
C VAL A 336 16.42 26.47 8.74
N PRO A 337 17.02 27.67 8.73
CA PRO A 337 16.31 28.90 8.40
C PRO A 337 15.72 28.85 6.97
N SER A 338 14.55 29.48 6.80
CA SER A 338 13.82 29.55 5.52
C SER A 338 13.54 28.19 4.86
N SER A 339 13.34 27.15 5.66
CA SER A 339 13.01 25.81 5.17
C SER A 339 12.08 25.02 6.10
N ASN A 340 11.56 23.91 5.60
CA ASN A 340 10.83 22.90 6.39
C ASN A 340 11.73 21.95 7.19
N MET A 341 13.06 22.04 7.06
CA MET A 341 13.99 21.05 7.61
C MET A 341 14.51 21.43 9.00
N ILE A 342 14.88 20.41 9.77
CA ILE A 342 15.61 20.53 11.02
C ILE A 342 16.92 19.72 10.94
N LEU A 343 17.97 20.23 11.57
CA LEU A 343 19.22 19.52 11.81
C LEU A 343 19.15 18.88 13.20
N LEU A 344 19.27 17.56 13.24
CA LEU A 344 19.32 16.75 14.45
C LEU A 344 20.74 16.21 14.63
N VAL A 345 21.37 16.55 15.75
CA VAL A 345 22.70 16.07 16.12
C VAL A 345 22.56 15.14 17.32
N LEU A 346 22.96 13.89 17.13
CA LEU A 346 22.84 12.81 18.12
C LEU A 346 24.22 12.41 18.62
N ASP A 347 24.35 12.24 19.94
CA ASP A 347 25.55 11.65 20.54
C ASP A 347 25.50 10.11 20.47
N THR A 348 26.61 9.48 20.08
CA THR A 348 26.71 8.01 19.92
C THR A 348 27.21 7.27 21.16
N LEU A 349 27.69 7.97 22.19
CA LEU A 349 28.53 7.41 23.26
C LEU A 349 27.81 6.59 24.36
N CYS A 350 26.50 6.31 24.25
CA CYS A 350 25.78 5.48 25.23
C CYS A 350 24.98 4.34 24.58
N PRO A 351 24.98 3.10 25.07
CA PRO A 351 24.17 2.02 24.50
C PRO A 351 22.67 2.33 24.59
N LEU A 352 21.92 2.06 23.52
CA LEU A 352 20.46 2.18 23.51
C LEU A 352 19.82 1.03 24.33
N PRO A 353 18.65 1.25 24.96
CA PRO A 353 17.89 0.17 25.57
C PRO A 353 17.54 -0.89 24.52
N SER A 354 17.63 -2.17 24.91
CA SER A 354 17.58 -3.32 24.01
C SER A 354 16.25 -3.54 23.28
N SER A 355 15.16 -2.89 23.71
CA SER A 355 13.86 -2.99 23.06
C SER A 355 13.15 -1.64 23.09
N VAL A 356 13.20 -0.91 21.98
CA VAL A 356 12.30 0.22 21.72
C VAL A 356 11.36 -0.19 20.59
N PRO A 357 10.03 0.00 20.74
CA PRO A 357 9.10 -0.30 19.66
C PRO A 357 9.44 0.55 18.44
N THR A 358 9.46 -0.07 17.27
CA THR A 358 9.62 0.65 16.01
C THR A 358 8.41 1.52 15.75
N LEU A 359 8.63 2.79 15.43
CA LEU A 359 7.57 3.72 15.04
C LEU A 359 7.46 3.68 13.53
N THR A 360 6.26 3.42 13.01
CA THR A 360 6.03 3.27 11.57
C THR A 360 4.94 4.20 11.07
N THR A 361 5.06 4.55 9.79
CA THR A 361 4.04 5.31 9.05
C THR A 361 3.23 4.41 8.09
N TRP A 362 3.49 3.10 8.10
CA TRP A 362 2.74 2.14 7.28
C TRP A 362 1.32 1.93 7.83
N PRO A 363 0.31 1.83 6.93
CA PRO A 363 -1.05 1.53 7.35
C PRO A 363 -1.14 0.12 7.92
N VAL A 364 -1.71 0.01 9.12
CA VAL A 364 -1.96 -1.26 9.80
C VAL A 364 -3.45 -1.47 9.93
N GLN A 365 -3.92 -2.71 9.71
CA GLN A 365 -5.31 -3.07 9.93
C GLN A 365 -5.70 -2.78 11.38
N HIS A 366 -6.76 -1.99 11.56
CA HIS A 366 -7.33 -1.75 12.87
C HIS A 366 -8.08 -2.99 13.34
N ASP A 367 -7.62 -3.58 14.43
CA ASP A 367 -8.35 -4.66 15.09
C ASP A 367 -9.27 -4.07 16.16
N TYR A 368 -10.57 -4.16 15.92
CA TYR A 368 -11.56 -3.79 16.91
C TYR A 368 -11.72 -4.97 17.88
N ASN A 369 -11.46 -4.77 19.18
CA ASN A 369 -11.72 -5.77 20.23
C ASN A 369 -13.18 -6.30 20.28
N ALA A 370 -14.09 -5.70 19.49
CA ALA A 370 -15.47 -6.10 19.25
C ALA A 370 -15.82 -5.85 17.77
N SER A 371 -17.04 -6.20 17.33
CA SER A 371 -17.44 -5.83 15.96
C SER A 371 -17.40 -4.30 15.73
N LEU A 372 -17.08 -3.86 14.50
CA LEU A 372 -17.08 -2.45 14.10
C LEU A 372 -18.40 -1.74 14.49
N ALA A 373 -19.52 -2.45 14.37
CA ALA A 373 -20.83 -1.92 14.76
C ALA A 373 -20.91 -1.63 16.26
N CYS A 374 -20.42 -2.54 17.12
CA CYS A 374 -20.35 -2.33 18.56
C CYS A 374 -19.42 -1.15 18.89
N HIS A 375 -18.25 -1.07 18.26
CA HIS A 375 -17.32 0.03 18.48
C HIS A 375 -17.96 1.39 18.13
N LYS A 376 -18.66 1.48 16.99
CA LYS A 376 -19.35 2.71 16.59
C LYS A 376 -20.46 3.12 17.55
N VAL A 377 -21.24 2.17 18.06
CA VAL A 377 -22.34 2.47 18.98
C VAL A 377 -21.83 2.91 20.35
N HIS A 378 -20.77 2.28 20.87
CA HIS A 378 -20.27 2.55 22.23
C HIS A 378 -19.28 3.71 22.30
N ASN A 379 -18.45 3.91 21.27
CA ASN A 379 -17.31 4.84 21.34
C ASN A 379 -17.48 6.08 20.46
N VAL A 380 -18.50 6.15 19.59
CA VAL A 380 -18.66 7.25 18.64
C VAL A 380 -20.07 7.84 18.69
N GLU A 381 -20.21 8.98 19.35
CA GLU A 381 -21.45 9.78 19.30
C GLU A 381 -21.44 10.70 18.07
N LEU A 382 -21.86 10.18 16.92
CA LEU A 382 -22.08 11.02 15.73
C LEU A 382 -23.47 11.69 15.82
N PRO A 383 -23.55 13.03 15.81
CA PRO A 383 -24.84 13.71 15.83
C PRO A 383 -25.60 13.37 14.55
N ARG A 384 -26.77 12.74 14.69
CA ARG A 384 -27.68 12.44 13.59
C ARG A 384 -28.97 13.22 13.76
N ARG A 385 -29.34 13.99 12.73
CA ARG A 385 -30.68 14.57 12.64
C ARG A 385 -31.67 13.50 12.16
N ARG A 386 -32.69 13.23 12.97
CA ARG A 386 -33.80 12.37 12.54
C ARG A 386 -34.69 13.13 11.55
N PRO A 387 -35.34 12.43 10.60
CA PRO A 387 -36.43 13.02 9.81
C PRO A 387 -37.49 13.63 10.73
N LEU A 388 -38.01 14.81 10.37
CA LEU A 388 -39.02 15.53 11.19
C LEU A 388 -40.36 14.80 11.23
N THR A 389 -40.70 14.10 10.16
CA THR A 389 -41.98 13.37 10.01
C THR A 389 -41.71 11.96 9.50
N CYS A 390 -42.41 10.98 10.06
CA CYS A 390 -42.42 9.60 9.57
C CYS A 390 -43.83 9.27 9.09
N ILE A 391 -44.01 9.10 7.78
CA ILE A 391 -45.27 8.65 7.19
C ILE A 391 -45.09 7.16 6.92
N ASN A 392 -45.49 6.32 7.87
CA ASN A 392 -45.35 4.86 7.79
C ASN A 392 -46.63 4.15 7.33
N LYS A 393 -47.75 4.88 7.20
CA LYS A 393 -49.05 4.36 6.81
C LYS A 393 -49.80 5.42 6.00
N HIS A 394 -50.52 4.98 4.98
CA HIS A 394 -51.44 5.82 4.23
C HIS A 394 -52.89 5.35 4.42
N ALA A 395 -53.85 6.28 4.52
CA ALA A 395 -55.25 5.94 4.81
C ALA A 395 -55.91 5.06 3.73
N ASN A 396 -55.45 5.17 2.49
CA ASN A 396 -55.90 4.34 1.36
C ASN A 396 -55.03 3.07 1.16
N GLU A 397 -54.10 2.78 2.07
CA GLU A 397 -53.28 1.56 2.00
C GLU A 397 -54.10 0.36 2.49
N SER A 398 -54.36 -0.60 1.61
CA SER A 398 -55.02 -1.85 1.99
C SER A 398 -54.09 -2.71 2.85
N ILE A 399 -54.60 -3.25 3.95
CA ILE A 399 -53.86 -4.21 4.78
C ILE A 399 -53.69 -5.50 3.97
N ILE A 400 -52.47 -5.74 3.46
CA ILE A 400 -52.17 -6.95 2.69
C ILE A 400 -51.96 -8.11 3.67
N GLU A 401 -52.96 -8.99 3.81
CA GLU A 401 -52.87 -10.24 4.58
C GLU A 401 -52.24 -11.40 3.80
N LEU A 402 -51.80 -11.19 2.56
CA LEU A 402 -51.07 -12.20 1.79
C LEU A 402 -49.65 -12.38 2.33
N CYS A 403 -49.53 -13.08 3.45
CA CYS A 403 -48.31 -13.79 3.79
C CYS A 403 -48.14 -14.94 2.78
N GLY A 404 -47.08 -14.89 1.96
CA GLY A 404 -46.78 -15.96 1.02
C GLY A 404 -46.80 -17.30 1.76
N ARG A 405 -47.66 -18.23 1.34
CA ARG A 405 -47.67 -19.59 1.87
C ARG A 405 -46.34 -20.23 1.51
N GLY A 406 -45.40 -20.23 2.46
CA GLY A 406 -44.16 -20.97 2.33
C GLY A 406 -44.49 -22.45 2.10
N THR A 407 -43.87 -23.07 1.11
CA THR A 407 -44.00 -24.51 0.89
C THR A 407 -43.33 -25.23 2.05
N SER A 408 -44.12 -25.91 2.88
CA SER A 408 -43.60 -26.85 3.88
C SER A 408 -43.19 -28.14 3.17
N LEU A 409 -41.90 -28.50 3.24
CA LEU A 409 -41.43 -29.82 2.84
C LEU A 409 -41.83 -30.83 3.92
N GLY A 410 -43.04 -31.38 3.80
CA GLY A 410 -43.44 -32.54 4.59
C GLY A 410 -42.83 -33.84 4.00
N PRO A 411 -42.43 -34.81 4.84
CA PRO A 411 -42.00 -36.11 4.33
C PRO A 411 -43.15 -36.79 3.60
N GLN A 412 -43.05 -36.92 2.28
CA GLN A 412 -44.06 -37.59 1.47
C GLN A 412 -43.89 -39.10 1.65
N LEU A 413 -44.50 -39.63 2.72
CA LEU A 413 -44.44 -41.03 3.13
C LEU A 413 -44.73 -41.99 1.97
N ALA A 414 -45.64 -41.63 1.06
CA ALA A 414 -45.96 -42.41 -0.13
C ALA A 414 -44.74 -42.65 -1.05
N LEU A 415 -43.87 -41.65 -1.20
CA LEU A 415 -42.66 -41.73 -2.02
C LEU A 415 -41.59 -42.59 -1.33
N MET A 416 -41.49 -42.48 0.00
CA MET A 416 -40.63 -43.35 0.81
C MET A 416 -41.09 -44.81 0.76
N PHE A 417 -42.40 -45.05 0.87
CA PHE A 417 -42.97 -46.39 0.74
C PHE A 417 -42.78 -46.97 -0.67
N ALA A 418 -43.01 -46.17 -1.72
CA ALA A 418 -42.77 -46.59 -3.09
C ALA A 418 -41.29 -46.94 -3.34
N LEU A 419 -40.35 -46.12 -2.86
CA LEU A 419 -38.92 -46.42 -2.94
C LEU A 419 -38.54 -47.67 -2.14
N SER A 420 -39.11 -47.86 -0.94
CA SER A 420 -38.87 -49.06 -0.15
C SER A 420 -39.43 -50.32 -0.82
N ALA A 421 -40.59 -50.23 -1.48
CA ALA A 421 -41.20 -51.33 -2.22
C ALA A 421 -40.39 -51.69 -3.47
N ILE A 422 -39.86 -50.69 -4.18
CA ILE A 422 -38.96 -50.90 -5.33
C ILE A 422 -37.65 -51.54 -4.86
N LEU A 423 -37.06 -51.08 -3.76
CA LEU A 423 -35.85 -51.67 -3.18
C LEU A 423 -36.08 -53.12 -2.72
N LEU A 424 -37.22 -53.41 -2.10
CA LEU A 424 -37.61 -54.78 -1.73
C LEU A 424 -37.87 -55.66 -2.96
N GLY A 425 -38.49 -55.12 -4.01
CA GLY A 425 -38.69 -55.81 -5.29
C GLY A 425 -37.38 -56.15 -5.98
N MET A 426 -36.41 -55.21 -6.01
CA MET A 426 -35.07 -55.47 -6.55
C MET A 426 -34.29 -56.47 -5.70
N TRP A 427 -34.48 -56.48 -4.37
CA TRP A 427 -33.85 -57.47 -3.50
C TRP A 427 -34.41 -58.88 -3.73
N HIS A 428 -35.70 -59.00 -4.05
CA HIS A 428 -36.32 -60.26 -4.42
C HIS A 428 -35.88 -60.77 -5.80
N PHE A 429 -35.64 -59.86 -6.75
CA PHE A 429 -35.18 -60.21 -8.10
C PHE A 429 -33.69 -60.62 -8.16
N ARG A 430 -32.91 -60.32 -7.13
CA ARG A 430 -31.48 -60.69 -7.04
C ARG A 430 -31.22 -62.03 -6.35
N ARG A 431 -32.29 -62.72 -5.91
CA ARG A 431 -32.25 -64.01 -5.21
C ARG A 431 -32.82 -65.20 -6.00
N HIS A 432 -33.35 -64.94 -7.20
CA HIS A 432 -33.57 -65.91 -8.26
C HIS A 432 -32.56 -65.63 -9.37
#